data_AF-A0A9D6YVI2-F1
#
_entry.id   AF-A0A9D6YVI2-F1
#
_cell.length_a   1.000
_cell.length_b   1.000
_cell.length_c   1.000
_cell.angle_alpha   90.00
_cell.angle_beta   90.00
_cell.angle_gamma   90.00
#
_symmetry.space_group_name_H-M   'P 1'
#
loop_
_entity.id
_entity.type
_entity.pdbx_description
1 polymer ?
#
loop_
_entity_poly.entity_id
_entity_poly.type
_entity_poly.pdbx_seq_one_letter_code
_entity_poly.pdbx_strand_id
1 'polypeptide(L)' 'MIKKIIDTNIYIDLFLNPDLYEDIFLSEGTIYLSSVILMELIAGAHTKEARKSLKELISFFKSVGRIIIPSEMDYEKP' A
#
# COMPACT_ATOMS: atom_id res chain seq x y z
N MET A 1 -10.95 7.65 -14.80
CA MET A 1 -9.63 7.11 -14.42
C MET A 1 -9.83 6.19 -13.22
N ILE A 2 -9.46 4.92 -13.34
CA ILE A 2 -9.64 3.91 -12.28
C ILE A 2 -8.71 4.28 -11.11
N LYS A 3 -9.24 4.30 -9.89
CA LYS A 3 -8.46 4.46 -8.65
C LYS A 3 -8.48 3.13 -7.91
N LYS A 4 -7.32 2.71 -7.41
CA LYS A 4 -7.15 1.42 -6.74
C LYS A 4 -6.51 1.63 -5.36
N ILE A 5 -6.97 0.86 -4.40
CA ILE A 5 -6.30 0.64 -3.12
C ILE A 5 -5.95 -0.85 -3.11
N ILE A 6 -4.69 -1.16 -2.85
CA ILE A 6 -4.18 -2.54 -2.89
C ILE A 6 -4.15 -3.09 -1.47
N ASP A 7 -4.72 -4.28 -1.27
CA ASP A 7 -4.76 -4.94 0.04
C ASP A 7 -3.35 -5.23 0.60
N THR A 8 -3.25 -5.32 1.92
CA THR A 8 -1.99 -5.57 2.63
C THR A 8 -1.32 -6.86 2.17
N ASN A 9 -2.08 -7.93 1.92
CA ASN A 9 -1.50 -9.22 1.52
C ASN A 9 -0.77 -9.13 0.17
N ILE A 10 -1.29 -8.34 -0.78
CA ILE A 10 -0.65 -8.16 -2.08
C ILE A 10 0.68 -7.39 -1.95
N TYR A 11 0.77 -6.44 -1.02
CA TYR A 11 2.05 -5.79 -0.69
C TYR A 11 3.04 -6.75 -0.05
N ILE A 12 2.59 -7.61 0.88
CA ILE A 12 3.44 -8.62 1.50
C ILE A 12 3.98 -9.58 0.44
N ASP A 13 3.10 -10.08 -0.42
CA ASP A 13 3.47 -10.97 -1.52
C ASP A 13 4.47 -10.31 -2.47
N LEU A 14 4.28 -9.05 -2.83
CA LEU A 14 5.25 -8.29 -3.65
C LEU A 14 6.62 -8.16 -2.97
N PHE A 15 6.67 -7.94 -1.65
CA PHE A 15 7.94 -7.85 -0.93
C PHE A 15 8.68 -9.18 -0.85
N LEU A 16 7.94 -10.30 -0.83
CA LEU A 16 8.50 -11.65 -0.78
C LEU A 16 8.86 -12.19 -2.17
N ASN A 17 8.07 -11.83 -3.18
CA ASN A 17 8.23 -12.23 -4.57
C ASN A 17 7.85 -11.05 -5.49
N PRO A 18 8.84 -10.24 -5.93
CA PRO A 18 8.58 -9.03 -6.72
C PRO A 18 7.88 -9.25 -8.07
N ASP A 19 8.02 -10.45 -8.65
CA ASP A 19 7.40 -10.80 -9.92
C ASP A 19 5.92 -11.21 -9.74
N LEU A 20 5.53 -11.53 -8.50
CA LEU A 20 4.16 -11.90 -8.16
C LEU A 20 3.29 -10.63 -8.10
N TYR A 21 2.22 -10.63 -8.89
CA TYR A 21 1.28 -9.50 -9.04
C TYR A 21 1.84 -8.23 -9.69
N GLU A 22 2.96 -8.29 -10.42
CA GLU A 22 3.48 -7.15 -11.19
C GLU A 22 2.38 -6.54 -12.07
N ASP A 23 1.56 -7.38 -12.71
CA ASP A 23 0.41 -6.98 -13.52
C ASP A 23 -0.60 -6.11 -12.75
N ILE A 24 -0.78 -6.32 -11.45
CA ILE A 24 -1.69 -5.48 -10.62
C ILE A 24 -1.13 -4.06 -10.52
N PHE A 25 0.19 -3.92 -10.36
CA PHE A 25 0.85 -2.63 -10.23
C PHE A 25 1.04 -1.91 -11.57
N LEU A 26 1.16 -2.66 -12.67
CA LEU A 26 1.30 -2.12 -14.04
C LEU A 26 -0.03 -1.91 -14.77
N SER A 27 -1.11 -2.56 -14.32
CA SER A 27 -2.43 -2.44 -14.95
C SER A 27 -3.02 -1.04 -14.84
N GLU A 28 -3.89 -0.68 -15.79
CA GLU A 28 -4.50 0.64 -15.88
C GLU A 28 -5.12 1.12 -14.55
N GLY A 29 -4.74 2.31 -14.11
CA GLY A 29 -5.32 2.96 -12.93
C GLY A 29 -4.27 3.55 -12.01
N THR A 30 -4.73 4.42 -11.11
CA THR A 30 -3.86 5.10 -10.14
C THR A 30 -3.98 4.41 -8.80
N ILE A 31 -2.85 3.91 -8.30
CA ILE A 31 -2.76 3.26 -6.99
C ILE A 31 -2.61 4.32 -5.89
N TYR A 32 -3.37 4.14 -4.82
CA TYR A 32 -3.30 4.88 -3.57
C TYR A 32 -2.99 3.93 -2.42
N LEU A 33 -2.28 4.45 -1.41
CA LEU A 33 -1.96 3.72 -0.19
C LEU A 33 -2.86 4.19 0.95
N SER A 34 -3.65 3.29 1.53
CA SER A 34 -4.43 3.60 2.74
C SER A 34 -3.52 3.67 3.97
N SER A 35 -3.80 4.59 4.88
CA SER A 35 -3.12 4.63 6.19
C SER A 35 -3.42 3.39 7.05
N VAL A 36 -4.54 2.70 6.82
CA VAL A 36 -4.86 1.43 7.49
C VAL A 36 -3.93 0.31 7.00
N ILE A 37 -3.75 0.17 5.69
CA ILE A 37 -2.77 -0.77 5.10
C ILE A 37 -1.36 -0.43 5.59
N LEU A 38 -1.02 0.86 5.66
CA LEU A 38 0.26 1.29 6.20
C LEU A 38 0.45 0.86 7.67
N MET A 39 -0.58 0.98 8.50
CA MET A 39 -0.54 0.52 9.90
C MET A 39 -0.28 -0.99 9.97
N GLU A 40 -0.98 -1.80 9.16
CA GLU A 40 -0.81 -3.25 9.13
C GLU A 40 0.60 -3.65 8.70
N LEU A 41 1.11 -3.05 7.63
CA LEU A 41 2.48 -3.27 7.16
C LEU A 41 3.51 -2.91 8.24
N ILE A 42 3.34 -1.77 8.92
CA ILE A 42 4.23 -1.36 10.02
C ILE A 42 4.18 -2.38 11.16
N ALA A 43 2.99 -2.88 11.51
CA ALA A 43 2.82 -3.87 12.58
C ALA A 43 3.54 -5.20 12.25
N GLY A 44 3.55 -5.62 10.97
CA GLY A 44 4.22 -6.84 10.50
C GLY A 44 5.73 -6.70 10.22
N ALA A 45 6.28 -5.48 10.18
CA ALA A 45 7.69 -5.26 9.83
C ALA A 45 8.65 -5.46 11.01
N HIS A 46 9.04 -6.72 11.23
CA HIS A 46 9.90 -7.12 12.35
C HIS A 46 11.42 -6.97 12.08
N THR A 47 11.86 -6.88 10.83
CA THR A 47 13.29 -6.76 10.46
C THR A 47 13.67 -5.33 10.10
N LYS A 48 14.98 -5.01 10.10
CA LYS A 48 15.48 -3.68 9.71
C LYS A 48 15.25 -3.43 8.22
N GLU A 49 15.40 -4.48 7.43
CA GLU A 49 15.24 -4.50 5.99
C GLU A 49 13.77 -4.21 5.63
N ALA A 50 12.82 -4.91 6.26
CA ALA A 50 11.39 -4.66 6.06
C ALA A 50 11.02 -3.21 6.41
N ARG A 51 11.51 -2.70 7.55
CA ARG A 51 11.27 -1.30 7.94
C ARG A 51 11.88 -0.29 6.96
N LYS A 52 13.02 -0.62 6.34
CA LYS A 52 13.63 0.22 5.31
C LYS A 52 12.77 0.23 4.05
N SER A 53 12.34 -0.93 3.55
CA SER A 53 11.44 -1.05 2.40
C SER A 53 10.13 -0.30 2.61
N LEU A 54 9.54 -0.38 3.81
CA LEU A 54 8.36 0.41 4.14
C LEU A 54 8.60 1.92 4.13
N LYS A 55 9.75 2.40 4.63
CA LYS A 55 10.09 3.83 4.55
C LYS A 55 10.18 4.32 3.11
N GLU A 56 10.75 3.52 2.22
CA GLU A 56 10.86 3.84 0.80
C GLU A 56 9.47 3.88 0.14
N LEU A 57 8.62 2.87 0.41
CA LEU A 57 7.23 2.84 -0.03
C LEU A 57 6.45 4.09 0.42
N ILE A 58 6.52 4.43 1.72
CA ILE A 58 5.85 5.60 2.29
C ILE A 58 6.36 6.89 1.62
N SER A 59 7.68 7.00 1.44
CA SER A 59 8.30 8.18 0.82
C SER A 59 7.79 8.40 -0.59
N PHE A 60 7.70 7.32 -1.39
CA PHE A 60 7.13 7.36 -2.72
C PHE A 60 5.67 7.83 -2.70
N PHE A 61 4.80 7.17 -1.94
CA PHE A 61 3.36 7.54 -1.92
C PHE A 61 3.12 8.95 -1.37
N LYS A 62 3.96 9.44 -0.45
CA LYS A 62 3.93 10.84 0.01
C LYS A 62 4.33 11.80 -1.11
N SER A 63 5.41 11.51 -1.85
CA SER A 63 5.92 12.43 -2.88
C SER A 63 4.92 12.61 -4.03
N VAL A 64 4.14 11.58 -4.35
CA VAL A 64 3.10 11.66 -5.39
C VAL A 64 1.71 12.05 -4.85
N GLY A 65 1.58 12.31 -3.54
CA GLY A 65 0.32 12.74 -2.92
C GLY A 65 -0.78 11.68 -2.95
N ARG A 66 -0.44 10.40 -2.79
CA ARG A 66 -1.36 9.26 -2.94
C ARG A 66 -1.57 8.45 -1.67
N ILE A 67 -1.40 9.06 -0.50
CA ILE A 67 -1.84 8.47 0.77
C ILE A 67 -3.26 8.90 1.06
N ILE A 68 -4.14 7.93 1.36
CA ILE A 68 -5.51 8.17 1.78
C ILE A 68 -5.61 7.86 3.28
N ILE A 69 -6.26 8.74 4.02
CA ILE A 69 -6.54 8.56 5.45
C ILE A 69 -8.05 8.39 5.56
N PRO A 70 -8.56 7.15 5.64
CA PRO A 70 -9.99 6.93 5.81
C PRO A 70 -10.43 7.39 7.20
N SER A 71 -11.68 7.86 7.25
CA SER A 71 -12.42 8.17 8.46
C SER A 71 -13.50 7.12 8.70
N GLU A 72 -14.11 7.12 9.88
CA GLU A 72 -15.26 6.29 10.21
C GLU A 72 -16.39 6.42 9.16
N MET A 73 -16.63 7.62 8.65
CA MET A 73 -17.67 7.88 7.63
C MET A 73 -17.42 7.16 6.31
N ASP A 74 -16.16 6.81 6.00
CA ASP A 74 -15.82 6.08 4.78
C ASP A 74 -16.21 4.59 4.88
N TYR A 75 -16.37 4.06 6.10
CA TYR A 75 -16.79 2.69 6.37
C TYR A 75 -18.29 2.55 6.63
N GLU A 76 -18.98 3.66 6.91
CA GLU A 76 -20.43 3.69 7.12
C GLU A 76 -21.23 3.68 5.82
N LYS A 77 -20.57 3.88 4.67
CA LYS A 77 -21.22 3.83 3.36
C LYS A 77 -21.29 2.37 2.89
N PRO A 78 -22.50 1.83 2.65
CA PRO A 78 -22.68 0.48 2.11
C PRO A 78 -22.18 0.35 0.67
#